data_AF-A0A7W1W0S0-F1
#
_entry.id   AF-A0A7W1W0S0-F1
#
_cell.length_a   1.000
_cell.length_b   1.000
_cell.length_c   1.000
_cell.angle_alpha   90.00
_cell.angle_beta   90.00
_cell.angle_gamma   90.00
#
_symmetry.space_group_name_H-M   'P 1'
#
loop_
_entity.id
_entity.type
_entity.pdbx_description
1 polymer ?
#
loop_
_entity_poly.entity_id
_entity_poly.type
_entity_poly.pdbx_seq_one_letter_code
_entity_poly.pdbx_strand_id
1 'polypeptide(L)'
;VMRDIRDNYMGNIWTELGYGSDYSIFTKTETNTSLIILAIMGLLVLIRRNINALLLVHIVVAAGLLIAGGSSFLFISHAINGAQWMQLVSLGLYIGYIPFNCIFFERLIASFRIKGNVGFLIYFADAFGYLGSVLVMLGKEFLPMRISWSQFYSHGVAVVALIGIAGTCYSFAYFYKKYPWRKNQLLLSVQGS
;
A
#
# COMPACT_ATOMS: atom_id res chain seq x y z
N VAL A 1 2.86 -5.57 8.02
CA VAL A 1 2.63 -4.52 9.04
C VAL A 1 1.23 -3.91 8.98
N MET A 2 0.97 -2.77 8.30
CA MET A 2 -0.31 -2.04 8.48
C MET A 2 -1.58 -2.81 8.07
N ARG A 3 -1.51 -3.64 7.03
CA ARG A 3 -2.61 -4.55 6.66
C ARG A 3 -2.87 -5.59 7.75
N ASP A 4 -1.80 -6.17 8.28
CA ASP A 4 -1.88 -7.22 9.30
C ASP A 4 -2.42 -6.67 10.63
N ILE A 5 -1.97 -5.48 11.06
CA ILE A 5 -2.54 -4.79 12.23
C ILE A 5 -4.02 -4.49 12.01
N ARG A 6 -4.40 -4.05 10.81
CA ARG A 6 -5.81 -3.82 10.46
C ARG A 6 -6.61 -5.10 10.68
N ASP A 7 -6.25 -6.17 9.99
CA ASP A 7 -7.06 -7.39 9.94
C ASP A 7 -7.21 -8.02 11.33
N ASN A 8 -6.18 -7.94 12.17
CA ASN A 8 -6.21 -8.43 13.55
C ASN A 8 -7.02 -7.55 14.51
N TYR A 9 -7.02 -6.21 14.35
CA TYR A 9 -7.66 -5.27 15.27
C TYR A 9 -8.90 -4.56 14.72
N MET A 10 -9.33 -4.92 13.51
CA MET A 10 -10.46 -4.30 12.83
C MET A 10 -11.75 -4.41 13.64
N GLY A 11 -11.98 -5.53 14.34
CA GLY A 11 -13.13 -5.68 15.24
C GLY A 11 -13.13 -4.67 16.39
N ASN A 12 -11.96 -4.43 17.01
CA ASN A 12 -11.80 -3.41 18.05
C ASN A 12 -12.03 -2.01 17.48
N ILE A 13 -11.49 -1.71 16.29
CA ILE A 13 -11.68 -0.42 15.63
C ILE A 13 -13.16 -0.17 15.33
N TRP A 14 -13.88 -1.13 14.73
CA TRP A 14 -15.32 -0.98 14.48
C TRP A 14 -16.13 -0.81 15.77
N THR A 15 -15.75 -1.49 16.85
CA THR A 15 -16.39 -1.34 18.16
C THR A 15 -16.19 0.06 18.72
N GLU A 16 -14.97 0.59 18.65
CA GLU A 16 -14.64 1.96 19.06
C GLU A 16 -15.34 3.03 18.20
N LEU A 17 -15.55 2.74 16.91
CA LEU A 17 -16.27 3.62 15.99
C LEU A 17 -17.81 3.60 16.19
N GLY A 18 -18.31 2.78 17.13
CA GLY A 18 -19.74 2.68 17.44
C GLY A 18 -20.53 1.70 16.57
N TYR A 19 -19.83 0.87 15.78
CA TYR A 19 -20.45 -0.11 14.85
C TYR A 19 -20.16 -1.57 15.24
N GLY A 20 -19.67 -1.83 16.45
CA GLY A 20 -19.24 -3.17 16.89
C GLY A 20 -20.34 -4.24 16.90
N SER A 21 -21.61 -3.85 16.94
CA SER A 21 -22.77 -4.75 16.90
C SER A 21 -23.36 -4.97 15.50
N ASP A 22 -22.95 -4.18 14.50
CA ASP A 22 -23.57 -4.17 13.18
C ASP A 22 -22.69 -4.85 12.13
N TYR A 23 -22.60 -6.18 12.24
CA TYR A 23 -21.86 -7.04 11.32
C TYR A 23 -22.27 -6.87 9.86
N SER A 24 -23.48 -6.35 9.60
CA SER A 24 -23.97 -6.10 8.24
C SER A 24 -23.15 -5.02 7.52
N ILE A 25 -22.74 -3.97 8.24
CA ILE A 25 -21.92 -2.86 7.72
C ILE A 25 -20.51 -3.37 7.44
N PHE A 26 -19.97 -4.19 8.34
CA PHE A 26 -18.69 -4.86 8.19
C PHE A 26 -18.64 -5.68 6.88
N THR A 27 -19.56 -6.62 6.73
CA THR A 27 -19.60 -7.52 5.57
C THR A 27 -19.80 -6.75 4.27
N LYS A 28 -20.65 -5.72 4.24
CA LYS A 28 -20.83 -4.87 3.05
C LYS A 28 -19.54 -4.14 2.67
N THR A 29 -18.84 -3.57 3.65
CA THR A 29 -17.62 -2.81 3.41
C THR A 29 -16.50 -3.71 2.87
N GLU A 30 -16.32 -4.89 3.48
CA GLU A 30 -15.33 -5.89 3.04
C GLU A 30 -15.66 -6.46 1.66
N THR A 31 -16.93 -6.80 1.40
CA THR A 31 -17.37 -7.34 0.11
C THR A 31 -17.11 -6.33 -1.00
N ASN A 32 -17.48 -5.07 -0.79
CA ASN A 32 -17.28 -4.01 -1.76
C ASN A 32 -15.78 -3.76 -2.02
N THR A 33 -14.97 -3.79 -0.95
CA THR A 33 -13.51 -3.65 -1.03
C THR A 33 -12.89 -4.77 -1.87
N SER A 34 -13.25 -6.02 -1.58
CA SER A 34 -12.75 -7.21 -2.30
C SER A 34 -13.11 -7.18 -3.79
N LEU A 35 -14.34 -6.76 -4.12
CA LEU A 35 -14.81 -6.70 -5.51
C LEU A 35 -14.06 -5.64 -6.32
N ILE A 36 -13.80 -4.47 -5.74
CA ILE A 36 -12.99 -3.41 -6.36
C ILE A 36 -11.55 -3.88 -6.56
N ILE A 37 -10.94 -4.49 -5.55
CA ILE A 37 -9.57 -5.01 -5.63
C ILE A 37 -9.47 -6.06 -6.74
N LEU A 38 -10.40 -7.00 -6.79
CA LEU A 38 -10.44 -8.05 -7.80
C LEU A 38 -10.48 -7.46 -9.22
N ALA A 39 -11.32 -6.44 -9.44
CA ALA A 39 -11.41 -5.75 -10.72
C ALA A 39 -10.08 -5.06 -11.09
N ILE A 40 -9.46 -4.35 -10.14
CA ILE A 40 -8.17 -3.66 -10.34
C ILE A 40 -7.06 -4.67 -10.66
N MET A 41 -6.98 -5.78 -9.93
CA MET A 41 -5.97 -6.83 -10.16
C MET A 41 -6.18 -7.52 -11.51
N GLY A 42 -7.43 -7.82 -11.88
CA GLY A 42 -7.77 -8.37 -13.18
C GLY A 42 -7.28 -7.46 -14.32
N LEU A 43 -7.49 -6.14 -14.19
CA LEU A 43 -7.03 -5.15 -15.16
C LEU A 43 -5.49 -5.08 -15.25
N LEU A 44 -4.81 -5.17 -14.11
CA LEU A 44 -3.34 -5.14 -14.04
C LEU A 44 -2.69 -6.37 -14.71
N VAL A 45 -3.27 -7.56 -14.52
CA VAL A 45 -2.75 -8.81 -15.13
C VAL A 45 -2.84 -8.80 -16.66
N LEU A 46 -3.82 -8.10 -17.22
CA LEU A 46 -3.96 -7.91 -18.68
C LEU A 46 -2.82 -7.07 -19.29
N ILE A 47 -2.09 -6.28 -18.48
CA ILE A 47 -1.03 -5.38 -18.96
C ILE A 47 0.30 -6.14 -19.10
N ARG A 48 0.49 -6.79 -20.26
CA ARG A 48 1.69 -7.58 -20.61
C ARG A 48 2.96 -6.80 -21.00
N ARG A 49 2.96 -5.45 -21.05
CA ARG A 49 4.14 -4.69 -21.53
C ARG A 49 5.19 -4.44 -20.42
N ASN A 50 6.40 -4.96 -20.65
CA ASN A 50 7.42 -5.26 -19.64
C ASN A 50 8.04 -4.06 -18.87
N ILE A 51 8.25 -2.90 -19.48
CA ILE A 51 8.92 -1.76 -18.80
C ILE A 51 7.91 -0.75 -18.23
N ASN A 52 6.84 -0.45 -18.97
CA ASN A 52 5.80 0.47 -18.52
C ASN A 52 5.04 -0.07 -17.31
N ALA A 53 4.86 -1.39 -17.21
CA ALA A 53 4.14 -1.95 -16.07
C ALA A 53 4.92 -1.87 -14.75
N LEU A 54 6.25 -1.69 -14.75
CA LEU A 54 7.01 -1.45 -13.52
C LEU A 54 6.80 -0.02 -12.98
N LEU A 55 6.68 0.94 -13.89
CA LEU A 55 6.33 2.33 -13.57
C LEU A 55 4.85 2.44 -13.16
N LEU A 56 3.97 1.68 -13.81
CA LEU A 56 2.54 1.62 -13.50
C LEU A 56 2.31 1.03 -12.09
N VAL A 57 3.05 -0.02 -11.70
CA VAL A 57 3.03 -0.54 -10.33
C VAL A 57 3.45 0.51 -9.31
N HIS A 58 4.51 1.29 -9.57
CA HIS A 58 4.91 2.38 -8.66
C HIS A 58 3.82 3.45 -8.53
N ILE A 59 3.16 3.83 -9.63
CA ILE A 59 2.05 4.78 -9.61
C ILE A 59 0.86 4.22 -8.82
N VAL A 60 0.51 2.95 -9.01
CA VAL A 60 -0.59 2.30 -8.28
C VAL A 60 -0.29 2.19 -6.78
N VAL A 61 0.95 1.86 -6.41
CA VAL A 61 1.39 1.83 -5.01
C VAL A 61 1.34 3.23 -4.40
N ALA A 62 1.83 4.25 -5.11
CA ALA A 62 1.77 5.64 -4.68
C ALA A 62 0.32 6.11 -4.49
N ALA A 63 -0.57 5.78 -5.43
CA ALA A 63 -1.99 6.09 -5.34
C ALA A 63 -2.64 5.38 -4.14
N GLY A 64 -2.33 4.10 -3.91
CA GLY A 64 -2.80 3.37 -2.74
C GLY A 64 -2.35 4.00 -1.42
N LEU A 65 -1.08 4.40 -1.32
CA LEU A 65 -0.53 5.11 -0.16
C LEU A 65 -1.17 6.49 0.04
N LEU A 66 -1.43 7.24 -1.04
CA LEU A 66 -2.12 8.53 -0.97
C LEU A 66 -3.57 8.37 -0.50
N ILE A 67 -4.28 7.35 -0.96
CA ILE A 67 -5.64 7.06 -0.50
C ILE A 67 -5.63 6.66 0.98
N ALA A 68 -4.73 5.78 1.39
CA ALA A 68 -4.64 5.33 2.78
C ALA A 68 -4.22 6.46 3.73
N GLY A 69 -3.18 7.24 3.36
CA GLY A 69 -2.71 8.37 4.14
C GLY A 69 -3.71 9.54 4.18
N GLY A 70 -4.27 9.89 3.02
CA GLY A 70 -5.24 10.97 2.87
C GLY A 70 -6.55 10.68 3.62
N SER A 71 -7.07 9.46 3.52
CA SER A 71 -8.24 9.07 4.31
C SER A 71 -7.95 9.08 5.81
N SER A 72 -6.75 8.63 6.24
CA SER A 72 -6.36 8.67 7.65
C SER A 72 -6.21 10.10 8.17
N PHE A 73 -5.68 11.02 7.36
CA PHE A 73 -5.60 12.43 7.71
C PHE A 73 -6.98 13.10 7.80
N LEU A 74 -7.87 12.79 6.86
CA LEU A 74 -9.27 13.25 6.88
C LEU A 74 -10.02 12.72 8.10
N PHE A 75 -9.72 11.50 8.55
CA PHE A 75 -10.30 10.93 9.77
C PHE A 75 -9.78 11.64 11.03
N ILE A 76 -8.46 11.90 11.10
CA ILE A 76 -7.83 12.64 12.21
C ILE A 76 -8.38 14.07 12.31
N SER A 77 -8.67 14.71 11.16
CA SER A 77 -9.29 16.04 11.11
C SER A 77 -10.82 16.04 11.28
N HIS A 78 -11.41 14.88 11.61
CA HIS A 78 -12.85 14.68 11.78
C HIS A 78 -13.70 15.05 10.54
N ALA A 79 -13.11 15.08 9.35
CA ALA A 79 -13.78 15.46 8.10
C ALA A 79 -14.58 14.30 7.46
N ILE A 80 -14.28 13.05 7.83
CA ILE A 80 -14.98 11.85 7.34
C ILE A 80 -15.37 10.95 8.51
N ASN A 81 -16.43 10.15 8.34
CA ASN A 81 -16.84 9.20 9.39
C ASN A 81 -15.90 7.97 9.43
N GLY A 82 -15.94 7.23 10.54
CA GLY A 82 -15.09 6.05 10.73
C GLY A 82 -15.31 4.93 9.72
N ALA A 83 -16.56 4.72 9.26
CA ALA A 83 -16.88 3.69 8.28
C ALA A 83 -16.28 3.98 6.89
N GLN A 84 -16.38 5.23 6.43
CA GLN A 84 -15.80 5.72 5.18
C GLN A 84 -14.28 5.69 5.24
N TRP A 85 -13.69 6.14 6.35
CA TRP A 85 -12.26 6.03 6.58
C TRP A 85 -11.79 4.58 6.48
N MET A 86 -12.43 3.67 7.22
CA MET A 86 -12.10 2.25 7.18
C MET A 86 -12.19 1.70 5.77
N GLN A 87 -13.26 1.97 5.02
CA GLN A 87 -13.37 1.51 3.64
C GLN A 87 -12.23 2.03 2.74
N LEU A 88 -11.93 3.33 2.80
CA LEU A 88 -10.89 3.96 1.97
C LEU A 88 -9.49 3.48 2.35
N VAL A 89 -9.18 3.37 3.64
CA VAL A 89 -7.88 2.91 4.12
C VAL A 89 -7.62 1.47 3.70
N SER A 90 -8.66 0.64 3.74
CA SER A 90 -8.63 -0.76 3.32
C SER A 90 -8.31 -0.87 1.83
N LEU A 91 -9.08 -0.16 1.00
CA LEU A 91 -8.86 -0.09 -0.44
C LEU A 91 -7.44 0.38 -0.77
N GLY A 92 -6.98 1.47 -0.16
CA GLY A 92 -5.65 2.02 -0.40
C GLY A 92 -4.52 1.03 -0.05
N LEU A 93 -4.63 0.37 1.10
CA LEU A 93 -3.64 -0.61 1.55
C LEU A 93 -3.59 -1.83 0.63
N TYR A 94 -4.73 -2.39 0.22
CA TYR A 94 -4.74 -3.55 -0.67
C TYR A 94 -4.27 -3.23 -2.08
N ILE A 95 -4.66 -2.07 -2.63
CA ILE A 95 -4.21 -1.60 -3.94
C ILE A 95 -2.69 -1.42 -3.95
N GLY A 96 -2.09 -0.94 -2.86
CA GLY A 96 -0.62 -0.84 -2.76
C GLY A 96 0.06 -2.18 -2.52
N TYR A 97 -0.52 -3.03 -1.66
CA TYR A 97 0.14 -4.25 -1.20
C TYR A 97 0.23 -5.36 -2.26
N ILE A 98 -0.87 -5.62 -2.98
CA ILE A 98 -0.97 -6.79 -3.85
C ILE A 98 -0.08 -6.69 -5.10
N PRO A 99 -0.06 -5.57 -5.85
CA PRO A 99 0.80 -5.45 -7.02
C PRO A 99 2.27 -5.40 -6.63
N PHE A 100 2.58 -4.80 -5.47
CA PHE A 100 3.93 -4.78 -4.92
C PHE A 100 4.40 -6.20 -4.56
N ASN A 101 3.61 -7.00 -3.84
CA ASN A 101 4.05 -8.35 -3.48
C ASN A 101 4.09 -9.34 -4.65
N CYS A 102 3.18 -9.24 -5.60
CA CYS A 102 3.15 -10.19 -6.72
C CYS A 102 4.09 -9.77 -7.86
N ILE A 103 3.91 -8.56 -8.40
CA ILE A 103 4.53 -8.18 -9.68
C ILE A 103 5.97 -7.69 -9.47
N PHE A 104 6.27 -7.02 -8.35
CA PHE A 104 7.63 -6.54 -8.08
C PHE A 104 8.59 -7.71 -7.89
N PHE A 105 8.24 -8.70 -7.07
CA PHE A 105 9.13 -9.85 -6.80
C PHE A 105 9.29 -10.76 -8.01
N GLU A 106 8.22 -11.00 -8.77
CA GLU A 106 8.28 -11.77 -10.02
C GLU A 106 9.26 -11.11 -11.02
N ARG A 107 9.19 -9.78 -11.18
CA ARG A 107 10.09 -9.02 -12.07
C ARG A 107 11.50 -8.90 -11.54
N LEU A 108 11.67 -8.70 -10.22
CA LEU A 108 12.98 -8.62 -9.57
C LEU A 108 13.77 -9.91 -9.84
N ILE A 109 13.13 -11.06 -9.70
CA ILE A 109 13.78 -12.36 -9.91
C ILE A 109 14.06 -12.63 -11.39
N ALA A 110 13.13 -12.25 -12.28
CA ALA A 110 13.35 -12.30 -13.72
C ALA A 110 14.54 -11.43 -14.17
N SER A 111 14.75 -10.26 -13.56
CA SER A 111 15.88 -9.37 -13.88
C SER A 111 17.21 -9.79 -13.26
N PHE A 112 17.21 -10.32 -12.03
CA PHE A 112 18.47 -10.66 -11.33
C PHE A 112 19.01 -12.06 -11.65
N ARG A 113 18.25 -12.95 -12.33
CA ARG A 113 18.67 -14.33 -12.67
C ARG A 113 19.27 -15.08 -11.47
N ILE A 114 18.86 -14.74 -10.24
CA ILE A 114 19.37 -15.37 -9.02
C ILE A 114 18.76 -16.77 -8.94
N LYS A 115 19.59 -17.79 -8.69
CA LYS A 115 19.16 -19.16 -8.36
C LYS A 115 18.48 -19.16 -6.98
N GLY A 116 17.25 -18.69 -6.91
CA GLY A 116 16.44 -18.64 -5.69
C GLY A 116 14.96 -18.71 -6.04
N ASN A 117 14.20 -19.52 -5.32
CA ASN A 117 12.76 -19.64 -5.51
C ASN A 117 12.09 -18.32 -5.08
N VAL A 118 11.22 -17.75 -5.91
CA VAL A 118 10.46 -16.52 -5.63
C VAL A 118 9.76 -16.59 -4.28
N GLY A 119 9.27 -17.78 -3.93
CA GLY A 119 8.67 -18.04 -2.62
C GLY A 119 9.58 -17.67 -1.45
N PHE A 120 10.90 -17.93 -1.52
CA PHE A 120 11.81 -17.65 -0.40
C PHE A 120 11.93 -16.15 -0.10
N LEU A 121 12.07 -15.31 -1.12
CA LEU A 121 12.17 -13.85 -0.93
C LEU A 121 10.86 -13.28 -0.38
N ILE A 122 9.72 -13.79 -0.87
CA ILE A 122 8.39 -13.40 -0.39
C ILE A 122 8.24 -13.81 1.08
N TYR A 123 8.54 -15.06 1.43
CA TYR A 123 8.47 -15.53 2.82
C TYR A 123 9.38 -14.73 3.76
N PHE A 124 10.58 -14.39 3.30
CA PHE A 124 11.52 -13.59 4.08
C PHE A 124 10.99 -12.16 4.31
N ALA A 125 10.45 -11.52 3.26
CA ALA A 125 9.83 -10.20 3.37
C ALA A 125 8.59 -10.21 4.26
N ASP A 126 7.76 -11.24 4.16
CA ASP A 126 6.56 -11.42 4.98
C ASP A 126 6.92 -11.63 6.46
N ALA A 127 7.97 -12.38 6.75
CA ALA A 127 8.50 -12.55 8.11
C ALA A 127 8.91 -11.22 8.75
N PHE A 128 9.62 -10.35 8.03
CA PHE A 128 9.89 -8.98 8.49
C PHE A 128 8.61 -8.14 8.61
N GLY A 129 7.64 -8.38 7.74
CA GLY A 129 6.31 -7.77 7.77
C GLY A 129 5.52 -8.09 9.04
N TYR A 130 5.60 -9.33 9.55
CA TYR A 130 5.00 -9.74 10.82
C TYR A 130 5.81 -9.26 12.02
N LEU A 131 7.14 -9.35 11.95
CA LEU A 131 8.02 -8.87 13.01
C LEU A 131 7.80 -7.37 13.26
N GLY A 132 7.63 -6.59 12.18
CA GLY A 132 7.24 -5.19 12.26
C GLY A 132 5.85 -4.97 12.89
N SER A 133 4.85 -5.81 12.58
CA SER A 133 3.53 -5.74 13.24
C SER A 133 3.66 -5.95 14.74
N VAL A 134 4.40 -6.97 15.16
CA VAL A 134 4.62 -7.31 16.57
C VAL A 134 5.36 -6.19 17.29
N LEU A 135 6.39 -5.60 16.68
CA LEU A 135 7.10 -4.45 17.26
C LEU A 135 6.19 -3.23 17.48
N VAL A 136 5.33 -2.92 16.51
CA VAL A 136 4.37 -1.80 16.63
C VAL A 136 3.35 -2.07 17.73
N MET A 137 2.85 -3.32 17.82
CA MET A 137 1.93 -3.75 18.85
C MET A 137 2.56 -3.71 20.25
N LEU A 138 3.77 -4.23 20.41
CA LEU A 138 4.53 -4.14 21.66
C LEU A 138 4.79 -2.68 22.03
N GLY A 139 5.14 -1.84 21.05
CA GLY A 139 5.29 -0.41 21.26
C GLY A 139 4.03 0.22 21.87
N LYS A 140 2.84 -0.12 21.35
CA LYS A 140 1.57 0.35 21.92
C LYS A 140 1.34 -0.16 23.35
N GLU A 141 1.56 -1.45 23.60
CA GLU A 141 1.21 -2.10 24.87
C GLU A 141 2.17 -1.72 26.01
N PHE A 142 3.46 -1.50 25.70
CA PHE A 142 4.46 -1.05 26.67
C PHE A 142 4.41 0.45 26.96
N LEU A 143 3.83 1.25 26.06
CA LEU A 143 3.60 2.67 26.30
C LEU A 143 2.29 2.83 27.08
N PRO A 144 2.26 3.48 28.25
CA PRO A 144 1.05 3.72 29.05
C PRO A 144 0.14 4.80 28.41
N MET A 145 -0.02 4.77 27.09
CA MET A 145 -0.85 5.68 26.33
C MET A 145 -2.26 5.11 26.22
N ARG A 146 -3.24 5.79 26.85
CA ARG A 146 -4.68 5.50 26.75
C ARG A 146 -5.25 5.90 25.37
N ILE A 147 -4.61 5.47 24.28
CA ILE A 147 -5.01 5.78 22.92
C ILE A 147 -5.85 4.63 22.38
N SER A 148 -7.01 4.97 21.83
CA SER A 148 -7.92 4.04 21.15
C SER A 148 -7.24 3.39 19.93
N TRP A 149 -7.61 2.16 19.59
CA TRP A 149 -7.08 1.47 18.41
C TRP A 149 -7.30 2.26 17.12
N SER A 150 -8.46 2.91 16.98
CA SER A 150 -8.80 3.79 15.84
C SER A 150 -7.83 4.96 15.68
N GLN A 151 -7.48 5.65 16.77
CA GLN A 151 -6.50 6.74 16.76
C GLN A 151 -5.08 6.23 16.51
N PHE A 152 -4.65 5.18 17.21
CA PHE A 152 -3.32 4.60 17.02
C PHE A 152 -3.11 4.14 15.57
N TYR A 153 -4.12 3.47 15.00
CA TYR A 153 -4.07 2.97 13.64
C TYR A 153 -4.07 4.09 12.60
N SER A 154 -4.95 5.09 12.72
CA SER A 154 -5.00 6.24 11.80
C SER A 154 -3.70 7.05 11.80
N HIS A 155 -3.13 7.34 12.98
CA HIS A 155 -1.84 8.02 13.08
C HIS A 155 -0.70 7.17 12.52
N GLY A 156 -0.68 5.87 12.81
CA GLY A 156 0.32 4.95 12.27
C GLY A 156 0.28 4.89 10.74
N VAL A 157 -0.91 4.73 10.15
CA VAL A 157 -1.10 4.71 8.70
C VAL A 157 -0.70 6.05 8.08
N ALA A 158 -1.05 7.18 8.69
CA ALA A 158 -0.66 8.50 8.20
C ALA A 158 0.86 8.68 8.18
N VAL A 159 1.58 8.26 9.23
CA VAL A 159 3.05 8.34 9.30
C VAL A 159 3.69 7.43 8.25
N VAL A 160 3.23 6.19 8.13
CA VAL A 160 3.77 5.24 7.13
C VAL A 160 3.48 5.71 5.71
N ALA A 161 2.30 6.27 5.45
CA ALA A 161 1.98 6.87 4.16
C ALA A 161 2.88 8.06 3.85
N LEU A 162 3.15 8.94 4.82
CA LEU A 162 4.09 10.06 4.68
C LEU A 162 5.50 9.59 4.31
N ILE A 163 6.02 8.59 5.04
CA ILE A 163 7.34 8.00 4.76
C ILE A 163 7.35 7.32 3.38
N GLY A 164 6.28 6.58 3.05
CA GLY A 164 6.14 5.91 1.77
C GLY A 164 6.05 6.88 0.58
N ILE A 165 5.32 7.98 0.73
CA ILE A 165 5.25 9.06 -0.27
C ILE A 165 6.62 9.72 -0.41
N ALA A 166 7.30 10.04 0.69
CA ALA A 166 8.65 10.61 0.65
C ALA A 166 9.63 9.67 -0.06
N GLY A 167 9.59 8.36 0.24
CA GLY A 167 10.41 7.35 -0.43
C GLY A 167 10.07 7.18 -1.91
N THR A 168 8.78 7.27 -2.28
CA THR A 168 8.35 7.19 -3.67
C THR A 168 8.76 8.43 -4.46
N CYS A 169 8.64 9.62 -3.87
CA CYS A 169 9.16 10.87 -4.44
C CYS A 169 10.68 10.83 -4.61
N TYR A 170 11.41 10.26 -3.64
CA TYR A 170 12.86 10.07 -3.74
C TYR A 170 13.23 9.10 -4.86
N SER A 171 12.52 7.97 -4.97
CA SER A 171 12.71 7.01 -6.06
C SER A 171 12.41 7.61 -7.44
N PHE A 172 11.33 8.39 -7.54
CA PHE A 172 10.96 9.11 -8.75
C PHE A 172 12.01 10.17 -9.12
N ALA A 173 12.50 10.95 -8.16
CA ALA A 173 13.57 11.92 -8.37
C ALA A 173 14.89 11.25 -8.79
N TYR A 174 15.22 10.09 -8.19
CA TYR A 174 16.39 9.30 -8.56
C TYR A 174 16.28 8.77 -10.00
N PHE A 175 15.14 8.24 -10.40
CA PHE A 175 14.90 7.77 -11.76
C PHE A 175 14.89 8.91 -12.78
N TYR A 176 14.28 10.05 -12.45
CA TYR A 176 14.25 11.24 -13.31
C TYR A 176 15.66 11.82 -13.53
N LYS A 177 16.50 11.80 -12.49
CA LYS A 177 17.89 12.27 -12.57
C LYS A 177 18.82 11.28 -13.29
N LYS A 178 18.56 9.97 -13.20
CA LYS A 178 19.43 8.92 -13.76
C LYS A 178 19.06 8.48 -15.17
N TYR A 179 17.80 8.63 -15.60
CA TYR A 179 17.34 8.33 -16.95
C TYR A 179 16.66 9.55 -17.60
N PRO A 180 17.40 10.39 -18.35
CA PRO A 180 16.80 11.43 -19.17
C PRO A 180 16.10 10.78 -20.38
N TRP A 181 14.88 10.28 -20.19
CA TRP A 181 14.03 9.62 -21.21
C TRP A 181 13.50 10.60 -22.28
N ARG A 182 14.23 11.69 -22.56
CA ARG A 182 13.85 12.70 -23.56
C ARG A 182 15.01 13.38 -24.30
N LYS A 183 16.26 12.92 -24.17
CA LYS A 183 17.38 13.50 -24.94
C LYS A 183 17.86 12.67 -26.15
N ASN A 184 17.59 11.36 -26.21
CA ASN A 184 18.06 10.52 -27.32
C ASN A 184 17.08 10.31 -28.49
N GLN A 185 15.78 10.58 -28.33
CA GLN A 185 14.84 10.50 -29.48
C GLN A 185 14.89 11.74 -30.40
N LEU A 186 15.32 12.90 -29.89
CA LEU A 186 15.49 14.12 -30.69
C LEU A 186 16.83 14.17 -31.45
N LEU A 187 17.87 13.45 -30.98
CA LEU A 187 19.16 13.41 -31.67
C LEU A 187 19.16 12.44 -32.87
N LEU A 188 18.33 11.39 -32.83
CA LEU A 188 18.18 10.44 -33.94
C LEU A 188 17.23 10.95 -35.05
N SER A 189 16.35 11.91 -34.76
CA SER A 189 15.52 12.56 -35.79
C SER A 189 16.22 13.74 -36.50
N VAL A 190 17.33 14.24 -35.96
CA VAL A 190 18.10 15.37 -36.52
C VAL A 190 19.34 14.88 -37.30
N GLN A 191 19.82 13.66 -37.06
CA GLN A 191 20.90 13.04 -37.86
C GLN A 191 20.39 12.21 -39.06
N GLY A 192 19.07 12.14 -39.25
CA GLY A 192 18.41 11.38 -40.33
C GLY A 192 17.70 12.24 -41.38
N SER A 193 18.07 13.52 -41.50
CA SER A 193 17.56 14.45 -42.52
C SER A 193 18.71 15.13 -43.26
#